data_AF-E4YFJ1-F1
#
_entry.id   AF-E4YFJ1-F1
#
_cell.length_a   1.000
_cell.length_b   1.000
_cell.length_c   1.000
_cell.angle_alpha   90.00
_cell.angle_beta   90.00
_cell.angle_gamma   90.00
#
_symmetry.space_group_name_H-M   'P 1'
#
loop_
_entity.id
_entity.type
_entity.pdbx_description
1 polymer ?
#
loop_
_entity_poly.entity_id
_entity_poly.type
_entity_poly.pdbx_seq_one_letter_code
_entity_poly.pdbx_strand_id
1 'polypeptide(L)'
;MTTTDDISCFAAFASYYPEGESSTCPIPSCSGYHVEVVDSWVSRLGKKHQTYGHSLKIHVNSAEYDGNMWSMILGVNSSRMFVSSWNVWFKDVFEGADKSTIVVQQKHVDEPEQKDLHGQYSFNIVVDWLRTPDLPEIFFFERALEDFSCISNSPSGFAAAIEKRGKVKDWMDVNTVVLTERGGLRVK
;
A
#
# COMPACT_ATOMS: atom_id res chain seq x y z
N MET A 1 15.38 23.71 0.34
CA MET A 1 14.41 24.45 -0.49
C MET A 1 13.28 23.48 -0.77
N THR A 2 12.14 23.63 -0.12
CA THR A 2 10.94 22.84 -0.40
C THR A 2 10.37 23.31 -1.74
N THR A 3 10.22 22.39 -2.68
CA THR A 3 9.70 22.68 -4.02
C THR A 3 8.16 22.72 -3.99
N THR A 4 7.54 23.33 -5.01
CA THR A 4 6.07 23.40 -5.10
C THR A 4 5.41 22.01 -5.14
N ASP A 5 6.11 21.02 -5.69
CA ASP A 5 5.66 19.63 -5.75
C ASP A 5 5.60 19.00 -4.34
N ASP A 6 6.56 19.32 -3.46
CA ASP A 6 6.59 18.86 -2.06
C ASP A 6 5.38 19.36 -1.26
N ILE A 7 4.97 20.61 -1.50
CA ILE A 7 3.79 21.21 -0.84
C ILE A 7 2.51 20.50 -1.31
N SER A 8 2.43 20.12 -2.58
CA SER A 8 1.24 19.47 -3.15
C SER A 8 1.03 18.06 -2.59
N CYS A 9 2.09 17.27 -2.42
CA CYS A 9 1.97 15.90 -1.91
C CYS A 9 1.78 15.88 -0.38
N PHE A 10 2.38 16.82 0.35
CA PHE A 10 2.03 17.03 1.76
C PHE A 10 0.57 17.44 1.94
N ALA A 11 0.06 18.39 1.15
CA ALA A 11 -1.34 18.80 1.21
C ALA A 11 -2.29 17.64 0.87
N ALA A 12 -1.94 16.82 -0.13
CA ALA A 12 -2.68 15.60 -0.45
C ALA A 12 -2.70 14.63 0.73
N PHE A 13 -1.54 14.35 1.33
CA PHE A 13 -1.41 13.48 2.50
C PHE A 13 -2.22 13.99 3.70
N ALA A 14 -2.10 15.28 4.05
CA ALA A 14 -2.85 15.90 5.13
C ALA A 14 -4.36 15.91 4.87
N SER A 15 -4.78 16.06 3.60
CA SER A 15 -6.19 15.93 3.22
C SER A 15 -6.70 14.50 3.33
N TYR A 16 -5.82 13.51 3.14
CA TYR A 16 -6.14 12.09 3.26
C TYR A 16 -6.28 11.63 4.69
N TYR A 17 -5.43 12.16 5.56
CA TYR A 17 -5.35 11.81 6.97
C TYR A 17 -5.49 13.08 7.82
N PRO A 18 -6.71 13.66 7.92
CA PRO A 18 -6.94 14.95 8.58
C PRO A 18 -6.73 14.92 10.11
N GLU A 19 -6.75 13.73 10.74
CA GLU A 19 -6.30 13.58 12.14
C GLU A 19 -4.76 13.64 12.27
N GLY A 20 -4.04 13.69 11.15
CA GLY A 20 -2.60 13.86 11.02
C GLY A 20 -2.08 15.27 11.35
N GLU A 21 -2.93 16.20 11.78
CA GLU A 21 -2.46 17.38 12.54
C GLU A 21 -1.93 17.00 13.95
N SER A 22 -2.08 15.73 14.36
CA SER A 22 -1.25 15.14 15.39
C SER A 22 0.21 15.10 14.93
N SER A 23 1.11 15.71 15.71
CA SER A 23 2.56 15.85 15.51
C SER A 23 3.37 14.54 15.39
N THR A 24 2.74 13.40 15.11
CA THR A 24 3.31 12.05 15.15
C THR A 24 3.55 11.44 13.77
N CYS A 25 2.89 11.92 12.72
CA CYS A 25 3.06 11.36 11.39
C CYS A 25 4.36 11.90 10.74
N PRO A 26 5.26 11.03 10.25
CA PRO A 26 6.31 11.50 9.37
C PRO A 26 5.72 12.18 8.14
N ILE A 27 6.44 13.16 7.62
CA ILE A 27 6.10 13.78 6.34
C ILE A 27 6.52 12.79 5.23
N PRO A 28 5.63 12.44 4.28
CA PRO A 28 6.01 11.61 3.15
C PRO A 28 6.98 12.36 2.24
N SER A 29 7.89 11.61 1.61
CA SER A 29 8.70 12.11 0.50
C SER A 29 7.85 12.14 -0.77
N CYS A 30 7.92 13.25 -1.48
CA CYS A 30 7.20 13.47 -2.73
C CYS A 30 8.00 13.03 -3.96
N SER A 31 9.14 12.37 -3.73
CA SER A 31 10.04 11.82 -4.75
C SER A 31 10.53 10.44 -4.31
N GLY A 32 11.54 9.88 -4.97
CA GLY A 32 12.11 8.58 -4.58
C GLY A 32 11.45 7.36 -5.22
N TYR A 33 10.36 7.54 -5.97
CA TYR A 33 9.70 6.44 -6.69
C TYR A 33 9.09 6.89 -8.02
N HIS A 34 8.81 5.91 -8.88
CA HIS A 34 8.10 6.06 -10.15
C HIS A 34 7.10 4.93 -10.34
N VAL A 35 5.89 5.27 -10.80
CA VAL A 35 4.81 4.30 -11.03
C VAL A 35 4.63 4.09 -12.52
N GLU A 36 4.75 2.83 -12.94
CA GLU A 36 4.45 2.36 -14.28
C GLU A 36 3.13 1.58 -14.24
N VAL A 37 2.12 2.04 -14.98
CA VAL A 37 0.87 1.29 -15.16
C VAL A 37 1.12 0.21 -16.21
N VAL A 38 1.15 -1.05 -15.77
CA VAL A 38 1.37 -2.21 -16.65
C VAL A 38 0.09 -2.57 -17.41
N ASP A 39 -1.04 -2.58 -16.70
CA ASP A 39 -2.35 -2.83 -17.29
C ASP A 39 -3.46 -2.20 -16.44
N SER A 40 -4.64 -2.01 -17.03
CA SER A 40 -5.84 -1.50 -16.37
C SER A 40 -7.09 -2.12 -16.97
N TRP A 41 -8.03 -2.51 -16.13
CA TRP A 41 -9.23 -3.21 -16.58
C TRP A 41 -10.50 -2.72 -15.91
N VAL A 42 -11.60 -3.10 -16.55
CA VAL A 42 -12.95 -2.97 -16.05
C VAL A 42 -13.54 -4.37 -15.96
N SER A 43 -13.92 -4.78 -14.75
CA SER A 43 -14.65 -6.03 -14.53
C SER A 43 -16.13 -5.74 -14.31
N ARG A 44 -17.00 -6.53 -14.94
CA ARG A 44 -18.46 -6.47 -14.74
C ARG A 44 -18.90 -7.67 -13.92
N LEU A 45 -19.22 -7.45 -12.66
CA LEU A 45 -19.87 -8.43 -11.79
C LEU A 45 -21.40 -8.32 -12.00
N GLY A 46 -21.90 -9.04 -13.00
CA GLY A 46 -23.32 -9.02 -13.36
C GLY A 46 -23.74 -7.75 -14.11
N LYS A 47 -25.05 -7.48 -14.15
CA LYS A 47 -25.63 -6.40 -14.98
C LYS A 47 -25.50 -4.99 -14.39
N LYS A 48 -25.15 -4.86 -13.11
CA LYS A 48 -25.19 -3.56 -12.38
C LYS A 48 -23.91 -3.18 -11.65
N HIS A 49 -22.98 -4.10 -11.42
CA HIS A 49 -21.75 -3.81 -10.68
C HIS A 49 -20.56 -3.82 -11.62
N GLN A 50 -19.95 -2.66 -11.77
CA GLN A 50 -18.70 -2.46 -12.47
C GLN A 50 -17.62 -2.16 -11.43
N THR A 51 -16.51 -2.85 -11.51
CA THR A 51 -15.32 -2.58 -10.71
C THR A 51 -14.13 -2.33 -11.63
N TYR A 52 -13.15 -1.60 -11.11
CA TYR A 52 -11.93 -1.29 -11.84
C TYR A 52 -10.75 -1.99 -11.17
N GLY A 53 -9.67 -2.16 -11.92
CA GLY A 53 -8.42 -2.65 -11.37
C GLY A 53 -7.23 -2.24 -12.22
N HIS A 54 -6.06 -2.27 -11.60
CA HIS A 54 -4.80 -1.89 -12.19
C HIS A 54 -3.71 -2.88 -11.78
N SER A 55 -2.80 -3.14 -12.71
CA SER A 55 -1.51 -3.76 -12.44
C SER A 55 -0.45 -2.67 -12.52
N LEU A 56 0.26 -2.44 -11.43
CA LEU A 56 1.25 -1.39 -11.30
C LEU A 56 2.61 -2.01 -11.03
N LYS A 57 3.62 -1.50 -11.72
CA LYS A 57 5.02 -1.72 -11.38
C LYS A 57 5.57 -0.44 -10.78
N ILE A 58 6.02 -0.52 -9.54
CA ILE A 58 6.55 0.62 -8.80
C ILE A 58 8.06 0.44 -8.72
N HIS A 59 8.77 1.42 -9.27
CA HIS A 59 10.24 1.51 -9.20
C HIS A 59 10.58 2.46 -8.07
N VAL A 60 11.38 2.02 -7.12
CA VAL A 60 11.88 2.87 -6.03
C VAL A 60 13.35 3.13 -6.29
N ASN A 61 13.82 4.36 -6.08
CA ASN A 61 15.20 4.74 -6.34
C ASN A 61 16.16 3.84 -5.55
N SER A 62 17.23 3.39 -6.19
CA SER A 62 18.19 2.47 -5.57
C SER A 62 18.84 3.05 -4.31
N ALA A 63 18.92 4.38 -4.20
CA ALA A 63 19.43 5.08 -3.03
C ALA A 63 18.59 4.83 -1.77
N GLU A 64 17.29 4.52 -1.93
CA GLU A 64 16.36 4.28 -0.83
C GLU A 64 16.33 2.82 -0.37
N TYR A 65 16.98 1.90 -1.11
CA TYR A 65 17.08 0.49 -0.74
C TYR A 65 18.29 0.24 0.14
N ASP A 66 18.13 0.55 1.42
CA ASP A 66 19.17 0.41 2.44
C ASP A 66 18.65 -0.36 3.68
N GLY A 67 19.43 -0.31 4.76
CA GLY A 67 19.08 -0.93 6.04
C GLY A 67 18.00 -0.20 6.84
N ASN A 68 17.68 1.05 6.49
CA ASN A 68 16.58 1.80 7.13
C ASN A 68 15.21 1.35 6.61
N MET A 69 15.19 0.72 5.42
CA MET A 69 14.02 0.25 4.68
C MET A 69 13.06 1.38 4.33
N TRP A 70 12.51 1.41 3.12
CA TRP A 70 11.42 2.34 2.83
C TRP A 70 10.04 1.76 3.21
N SER A 71 9.06 2.64 3.35
CA SER A 71 7.64 2.31 3.45
C SER A 71 6.81 3.12 2.47
N MET A 72 5.67 2.57 2.07
CA MET A 72 4.76 3.22 1.15
C MET A 72 3.32 2.97 1.58
N ILE A 73 2.52 4.02 1.56
CA ILE A 73 1.09 3.97 1.82
C ILE A 73 0.36 4.03 0.48
N LEU A 74 -0.57 3.11 0.26
CA LEU A 74 -1.49 3.13 -0.87
C LEU A 74 -2.91 3.41 -0.37
N GLY A 75 -3.45 4.56 -0.77
CA GLY A 75 -4.82 4.97 -0.55
C GLY A 75 -5.72 4.52 -1.69
N VAL A 76 -6.57 3.54 -1.43
CA VAL A 76 -7.45 2.92 -2.43
C VAL A 76 -8.87 3.45 -2.30
N ASN A 77 -9.49 3.87 -3.40
CA ASN A 77 -10.83 4.45 -3.50
C ASN A 77 -12.00 3.46 -3.30
N SER A 78 -11.86 2.50 -2.38
CA SER A 78 -12.89 1.50 -2.14
C SER A 78 -12.81 0.96 -0.70
N SER A 79 -13.97 0.60 -0.14
CA SER A 79 -14.12 -0.17 1.10
C SER A 79 -14.06 -1.68 0.89
N ARG A 80 -13.90 -2.11 -0.37
CA ARG A 80 -13.67 -3.50 -0.77
C ARG A 80 -12.49 -3.51 -1.73
N MET A 81 -11.53 -4.40 -1.52
CA MET A 81 -10.37 -4.48 -2.40
C MET A 81 -9.80 -5.89 -2.46
N PHE A 82 -9.21 -6.20 -3.60
CA PHE A 82 -8.29 -7.31 -3.75
C PHE A 82 -6.93 -6.70 -4.09
N VAL A 83 -5.91 -7.03 -3.32
CA VAL A 83 -4.55 -6.52 -3.53
C VAL A 83 -3.61 -7.71 -3.51
N SER A 84 -2.74 -7.80 -4.51
CA SER A 84 -1.66 -8.77 -4.52
C SER A 84 -0.36 -8.08 -4.85
N SER A 85 0.74 -8.50 -4.21
CA SER A 85 2.04 -7.90 -4.42
C SER A 85 3.14 -8.93 -4.63
N TRP A 86 4.14 -8.52 -5.39
CA TRP A 86 5.38 -9.26 -5.57
C TRP A 86 6.54 -8.33 -5.30
N ASN A 87 7.49 -8.79 -4.49
CA ASN A 87 8.69 -8.06 -4.09
C ASN A 87 8.50 -6.88 -3.11
N VAL A 88 7.46 -6.95 -2.28
CA VAL A 88 7.23 -6.02 -1.16
C VAL A 88 6.45 -6.76 -0.08
N TRP A 89 6.53 -6.31 1.17
CA TRP A 89 5.73 -6.86 2.27
C TRP A 89 4.51 -5.98 2.58
N PHE A 90 3.39 -6.60 2.91
CA PHE A 90 2.26 -5.90 3.52
C PHE A 90 2.53 -5.73 5.00
N LYS A 91 2.67 -4.49 5.46
CA LYS A 91 2.90 -4.18 6.86
C LYS A 91 1.57 -4.01 7.61
N ASP A 92 0.61 -3.32 7.01
CA ASP A 92 -0.71 -3.14 7.61
C ASP A 92 -1.83 -2.80 6.60
N VAL A 93 -3.08 -2.94 7.01
CA VAL A 93 -4.28 -2.67 6.20
C VAL A 93 -5.41 -2.08 7.05
N PHE A 94 -5.82 -0.85 6.72
CA PHE A 94 -6.90 -0.14 7.39
C PHE A 94 -8.12 -0.01 6.48
N GLU A 95 -9.25 -0.52 6.94
CA GLU A 95 -10.55 -0.32 6.28
C GLU A 95 -11.09 1.07 6.61
N GLY A 96 -11.57 1.77 5.58
CA GLY A 96 -12.35 2.99 5.75
C GLY A 96 -13.64 2.95 4.93
N ALA A 97 -14.54 3.88 5.20
CA ALA A 97 -15.90 3.86 4.64
C ALA A 97 -15.92 4.04 3.11
N ASP A 98 -15.12 4.98 2.60
CA ASP A 98 -15.01 5.27 1.16
C ASP A 98 -13.64 4.95 0.58
N LYS A 99 -12.63 4.83 1.44
CA LYS A 99 -11.24 4.58 1.06
C LYS A 99 -10.61 3.61 2.04
N SER A 100 -9.81 2.69 1.55
CA SER A 100 -8.99 1.79 2.37
C SER A 100 -7.53 2.15 2.22
N THR A 101 -6.75 1.94 3.28
CA THR A 101 -5.31 2.21 3.29
C THR A 101 -4.53 0.91 3.40
N ILE A 102 -3.49 0.77 2.58
CA ILE A 102 -2.57 -0.35 2.60
C ILE A 102 -1.19 0.21 2.89
N VAL A 103 -0.50 -0.34 3.89
CA VAL A 103 0.90 -0.02 4.16
C VAL A 103 1.75 -1.16 3.63
N VAL A 104 2.69 -0.83 2.76
CA VAL A 104 3.68 -1.77 2.25
C VAL A 104 5.09 -1.32 2.64
N GLN A 105 5.99 -2.27 2.83
CA GLN A 105 7.36 -2.02 3.30
C GLN A 105 8.36 -2.82 2.47
N GLN A 106 9.54 -2.21 2.27
CA GLN A 106 10.69 -2.86 1.65
C GLN A 106 10.96 -4.24 2.28
N LYS A 107 11.30 -5.23 1.43
CA LYS A 107 11.90 -6.48 1.91
C LYS A 107 13.34 -6.25 2.37
N HIS A 108 13.82 -7.03 3.34
CA HIS A 108 15.21 -6.89 3.79
C HIS A 108 16.20 -7.12 2.63
N VAL A 109 17.22 -6.25 2.51
CA VAL A 109 18.18 -6.25 1.40
C VAL A 109 19.06 -7.50 1.36
N ASP A 110 19.19 -8.20 2.48
CA ASP A 110 20.01 -9.38 2.65
C ASP A 110 19.27 -10.70 2.38
N GLU A 111 17.93 -10.67 2.23
CA GLU A 111 17.13 -11.84 1.87
C GLU A 111 17.68 -12.47 0.58
N PRO A 112 17.95 -13.79 0.57
CA PRO A 112 18.44 -14.48 -0.61
C PRO A 112 17.56 -14.22 -1.85
N GLU A 113 16.24 -14.20 -1.65
CA GLU A 113 15.27 -13.97 -2.72
C GLU A 113 15.36 -12.57 -3.33
N GLN A 114 15.91 -11.56 -2.62
CA GLN A 114 16.16 -10.23 -3.21
C GLN A 114 17.29 -10.26 -4.22
N LYS A 115 18.34 -11.05 -3.95
CA LYS A 115 19.55 -11.12 -4.76
C LYS A 115 19.31 -11.81 -6.11
N ASP A 116 18.27 -12.65 -6.16
CA ASP A 116 17.89 -13.41 -7.36
C ASP A 116 16.92 -12.65 -8.28
N LEU A 117 16.53 -11.41 -7.94
CA LEU A 117 15.54 -10.65 -8.71
C LEU A 117 16.15 -9.93 -9.92
N HIS A 118 15.53 -10.14 -11.08
CA HIS A 118 15.69 -9.28 -12.25
C HIS A 118 14.89 -7.98 -12.06
N GLY A 119 15.39 -7.08 -11.21
CA GLY A 119 14.76 -5.79 -10.89
C GLY A 119 14.58 -5.54 -9.40
N GLN A 120 15.66 -5.69 -8.62
CA GLN A 120 15.66 -5.59 -7.15
C GLN A 120 15.07 -4.29 -6.59
N TYR A 121 15.10 -3.20 -7.37
CA TYR A 121 14.59 -1.89 -6.99
C TYR A 121 13.16 -1.61 -7.47
N SER A 122 12.40 -2.66 -7.77
CA SER A 122 11.01 -2.54 -8.20
C SER A 122 10.15 -3.64 -7.61
N PHE A 123 8.86 -3.36 -7.47
CA PHE A 123 7.87 -4.33 -7.05
C PHE A 123 6.61 -4.19 -7.89
N ASN A 124 5.81 -5.25 -7.94
CA ASN A 124 4.53 -5.24 -8.63
C ASN A 124 3.41 -5.26 -7.60
N ILE A 125 2.36 -4.49 -7.86
CA ILE A 125 1.14 -4.53 -7.08
C ILE A 125 -0.06 -4.53 -8.03
N VAL A 126 -0.95 -5.50 -7.81
CA VAL A 126 -2.25 -5.57 -8.46
C VAL A 126 -3.28 -5.08 -7.46
N VAL A 127 -4.09 -4.12 -7.86
CA VAL A 127 -5.23 -3.64 -7.08
C VAL A 127 -6.48 -3.83 -7.91
N ASP A 128 -7.48 -4.53 -7.38
CA ASP A 128 -8.74 -4.84 -8.04
C ASP A 128 -9.92 -4.55 -7.09
N TRP A 129 -11.12 -4.49 -7.68
CA TRP A 129 -12.38 -4.15 -7.01
C TRP A 129 -12.52 -2.68 -6.60
N LEU A 130 -11.90 -1.79 -7.38
CA LEU A 130 -11.98 -0.34 -7.21
C LEU A 130 -13.34 0.21 -7.60
N ARG A 131 -13.75 1.30 -6.94
CA ARG A 131 -15.03 1.99 -7.20
C ARG A 131 -14.97 2.91 -8.42
N THR A 132 -13.84 3.58 -8.61
CA THR A 132 -13.57 4.49 -9.74
C THR A 132 -12.29 4.04 -10.46
N PRO A 133 -12.05 4.45 -11.71
CA PRO A 133 -10.85 4.08 -12.48
C PRO A 133 -9.58 4.82 -12.04
N ASP A 134 -9.65 5.56 -10.92
CA ASP A 134 -8.52 6.32 -10.42
C ASP A 134 -7.46 5.38 -9.85
N LEU A 135 -6.19 5.70 -10.11
CA LEU A 135 -5.06 4.99 -9.53
C LEU A 135 -5.07 5.14 -8.00
N PRO A 136 -4.51 4.17 -7.26
CA PRO A 136 -4.23 4.35 -5.85
C PRO A 136 -3.39 5.60 -5.61
N GLU A 137 -3.74 6.37 -4.59
CA GLU A 137 -2.89 7.45 -4.12
C GLU A 137 -1.70 6.87 -3.37
N ILE A 138 -0.50 7.38 -3.63
CA ILE A 138 0.74 6.80 -3.10
C ILE A 138 1.49 7.85 -2.29
N PHE A 139 1.83 7.49 -1.05
CA PHE A 139 2.67 8.30 -0.17
C PHE A 139 3.90 7.50 0.22
N PHE A 140 5.08 8.01 -0.12
CA PHE A 140 6.35 7.30 0.08
C PHE A 140 7.08 7.83 1.31
N PHE A 141 7.80 6.95 2.00
CA PHE A 141 8.61 7.27 3.17
C PHE A 141 9.97 6.61 3.02
N GLU A 142 11.03 7.41 3.10
CA GLU A 142 12.43 6.99 3.01
C GLU A 142 12.91 6.21 4.25
N ARG A 143 11.97 5.69 5.05
CA ARG A 143 12.21 4.93 6.28
C ARG A 143 11.05 3.99 6.59
N ALA A 144 11.31 2.96 7.39
CA ALA A 144 10.29 2.05 7.88
C ALA A 144 9.29 2.79 8.78
N LEU A 145 8.00 2.54 8.58
CA LEU A 145 6.95 2.99 9.48
C LEU A 145 6.61 1.87 10.47
N GLU A 146 6.66 2.19 11.76
CA GLU A 146 6.36 1.26 12.86
C GLU A 146 5.10 1.64 13.66
N ASP A 147 4.67 2.90 13.59
CA ASP A 147 3.47 3.41 14.23
C ASP A 147 2.53 3.98 13.16
N PHE A 148 1.27 3.54 13.19
CA PHE A 148 0.22 3.90 12.23
C PHE A 148 -0.91 4.70 12.87
N SER A 149 -0.73 5.18 14.10
CA SER A 149 -1.73 5.98 14.84
C SER A 149 -2.21 7.21 14.06
N CYS A 150 -1.35 7.78 13.21
CA CYS A 150 -1.71 8.91 12.37
C CYS A 150 -2.47 8.53 11.08
N ILE A 151 -2.51 7.25 10.71
CA ILE A 151 -3.34 6.73 9.61
C ILE A 151 -4.73 6.37 10.15
N SER A 152 -4.78 5.70 11.30
CA SER A 152 -6.03 5.28 11.94
C SER A 152 -5.82 5.10 13.44
N ASN A 153 -6.72 5.68 14.23
CA ASN A 153 -6.82 5.44 15.66
C ASN A 153 -7.49 4.10 16.02
N SER A 154 -8.05 3.40 15.03
CA SER A 154 -8.61 2.05 15.21
C SER A 154 -7.59 0.98 14.83
N PRO A 155 -7.49 -0.13 15.60
CA PRO A 155 -6.62 -1.25 15.26
C PRO A 155 -6.95 -1.80 13.88
N SER A 156 -5.92 -2.17 13.12
CA SER A 156 -6.13 -2.90 11.88
C SER A 156 -6.62 -4.31 12.15
N GLY A 157 -7.41 -4.85 11.21
CA GLY A 157 -7.79 -6.26 11.24
C GLY A 157 -6.66 -7.21 10.80
N PHE A 158 -5.48 -6.69 10.45
CA PHE A 158 -4.49 -7.41 9.64
C PHE A 158 -3.80 -8.53 10.43
N ALA A 159 -3.33 -8.23 11.65
CA ALA A 159 -2.74 -9.23 12.54
C ALA A 159 -3.74 -10.38 12.84
N ALA A 160 -5.01 -10.04 13.11
CA ALA A 160 -6.06 -11.02 13.33
C ALA A 160 -6.36 -11.88 12.09
N ALA A 161 -6.26 -11.30 10.88
CA ALA A 161 -6.44 -12.02 9.63
C ALA A 161 -5.30 -13.04 9.38
N ILE A 162 -4.06 -12.67 9.73
CA ILE A 162 -2.89 -13.57 9.68
C ILE A 162 -3.07 -14.74 10.64
N GLU A 163 -3.38 -14.45 11.92
CA GLU A 163 -3.59 -15.47 12.95
C GLU A 163 -4.64 -16.50 12.53
N LYS A 164 -5.78 -16.03 12.00
CA LYS A 164 -6.88 -16.88 11.54
C LYS A 164 -6.51 -17.77 10.34
N ARG A 165 -5.53 -17.37 9.52
CA ARG A 165 -5.12 -18.14 8.33
C ARG A 165 -4.31 -19.38 8.72
N GLY A 166 -3.55 -19.33 9.82
CA GLY A 166 -2.81 -20.45 10.42
C GLY A 166 -1.64 -21.03 9.61
N LYS A 167 -1.58 -20.78 8.29
CA LYS A 167 -0.47 -21.17 7.39
C LYS A 167 0.48 -20.03 7.05
N VAL A 168 0.08 -18.79 7.33
CA VAL A 168 0.89 -17.58 7.18
C VAL A 168 1.51 -17.33 8.55
N LYS A 169 2.84 -17.30 8.68
CA LYS A 169 3.48 -17.20 10.00
C LYS A 169 3.44 -15.78 10.53
N ASP A 170 3.66 -14.82 9.66
CA ASP A 170 3.63 -13.39 9.97
C ASP A 170 3.29 -12.54 8.73
N TRP A 171 3.38 -11.22 8.87
CA TRP A 171 3.05 -10.27 7.83
C TRP A 171 4.00 -10.31 6.62
N MET A 172 5.23 -10.80 6.78
CA MET A 172 6.22 -10.90 5.71
C MET A 172 5.92 -12.05 4.73
N ASP A 173 5.13 -13.04 5.18
CA ASP A 173 4.64 -14.16 4.36
C ASP A 173 3.41 -13.79 3.50
N VAL A 174 2.79 -12.63 3.74
CA VAL A 174 1.57 -12.22 3.03
C VAL A 174 1.91 -11.68 1.64
N ASN A 175 1.26 -12.21 0.61
CA ASN A 175 1.34 -11.69 -0.76
C ASN A 175 -0.01 -11.24 -1.33
N THR A 176 -1.10 -11.52 -0.62
CA THR A 176 -2.44 -11.14 -1.02
C THR A 176 -3.26 -10.67 0.16
N VAL A 177 -3.92 -9.53 -0.01
CA VAL A 177 -4.86 -8.92 0.93
C VAL A 177 -6.22 -8.84 0.25
N VAL A 178 -7.27 -9.27 0.94
CA VAL A 178 -8.65 -9.17 0.45
C VAL A 178 -9.55 -8.56 1.52
N LEU A 179 -10.08 -7.37 1.23
CA LEU A 179 -11.11 -6.72 2.03
C LEU A 179 -12.47 -6.97 1.36
N THR A 180 -13.37 -7.63 2.08
CA THR A 180 -14.69 -8.03 1.55
C THR A 180 -15.77 -7.00 1.88
N GLU A 181 -16.90 -7.02 1.15
CA GLU A 181 -18.02 -6.07 1.34
C GLU A 181 -18.63 -6.04 2.76
N ARG A 182 -18.36 -7.05 3.58
CA ARG A 182 -18.83 -7.12 4.97
C ARG A 182 -17.77 -6.69 6.00
N GLY A 183 -16.71 -6.00 5.56
CA GLY A 183 -15.56 -5.63 6.39
C GLY A 183 -14.67 -6.79 6.81
N GLY A 184 -14.81 -7.95 6.14
CA GLY A 184 -13.97 -9.11 6.43
C GLY A 184 -12.63 -9.00 5.72
N LEU A 185 -11.54 -8.84 6.48
CA LEU A 185 -10.16 -8.90 5.98
C LEU A 185 -9.65 -10.34 5.92
N ARG A 186 -8.98 -10.69 4.82
CA ARG A 186 -8.36 -12.01 4.58
C ARG A 186 -6.98 -11.84 3.98
N VAL A 187 -6.07 -12.75 4.33
CA VAL A 187 -4.70 -12.77 3.80
C VAL A 187 -4.36 -14.12 3.19
N LYS A 188 -3.42 -14.14 2.25
CA LYS A 188 -2.81 -15.34 1.70
C LYS A 188 -1.31 -15.18 1.51
#